data_AF-A0AAD4UA87-F1
#
_entry.id   AF-A0AAD4UA87-F1
#
_cell.length_a   1.000
_cell.length_b   1.000
_cell.length_c   1.000
_cell.angle_alpha   90.00
_cell.angle_beta   90.00
_cell.angle_gamma   90.00
#
_symmetry.space_group_name_H-M   'P 1'
#
loop_
_entity.id
_entity.type
_entity.pdbx_description
1 polymer ?
#
loop_
_entity_poly.entity_id
_entity_poly.type
_entity_poly.pdbx_seq_one_letter_code
_entity_poly.pdbx_strand_id
1 'polypeptide(L)'
;MYESWVPKLVAALYKREPDSNVIVVDWLSRAQQHYPVSAGYTKLVGQDVAKFMNWMADEFNYPLGNVHLLGYSLGAHAAGIAGSLTNKKVNRITGLDPAGPNFEYAEAPSRLSPDDADFVDVLHTFTRGSPGRSIGIQKPVGHVDIYPNGGTFQPGCNIGEALRVIAERGLGDVDQLVKCSHERSVHLFIDSLLNEENPSKAYRCNSKEAFEKGLCLSCRKNRCNNMGYEINKVRAKRSSKMYLKTRSQMPYKVFHYQVKIHFSGTESNTYTNQAFEISLYGTVAESENIPFTLPEVSTNKTYSFLLYTEVDIGELLMLKLKWISDSYFSWSNWWSSPGFDIGKIRVKAGETQKKVIFCSREKMSYLQKGKSPVIFVKCHDKSLNRKSGWLISAMLQSDFEHVSFFPNYDKKICVQDETLHHAKSYRF
;
A
#
# COMPACT_ATOMS: atom_id res chain seq x y z
N MET A 1 0.95 -17.28 28.47
CA MET A 1 1.07 -17.94 27.15
C MET A 1 1.06 -16.84 26.10
N TYR A 2 1.96 -16.90 25.12
CA TYR A 2 2.01 -15.91 24.04
C TYR A 2 0.80 -16.03 23.11
N GLU A 3 0.41 -14.92 22.50
CA GLU A 3 -0.57 -14.91 21.42
C GLU A 3 -0.05 -15.63 20.17
N SER A 4 -0.97 -16.14 19.36
CA SER A 4 -0.64 -16.99 18.20
C SER A 4 0.19 -16.31 17.10
N TRP A 5 0.26 -14.97 17.11
CA TRP A 5 1.01 -14.20 16.12
C TRP A 5 2.51 -14.21 16.37
N VAL A 6 2.98 -14.40 17.62
CA VAL A 6 4.41 -14.38 17.98
C VAL A 6 5.20 -15.42 17.20
N PRO A 7 4.87 -16.73 17.24
CA PRO A 7 5.61 -17.72 16.45
C PRO A 7 5.48 -17.50 14.94
N LYS A 8 4.35 -16.97 14.45
CA LYS A 8 4.17 -16.66 13.02
C LYS A 8 5.10 -15.54 12.55
N LEU A 9 5.25 -14.49 13.35
CA LEU A 9 6.18 -13.39 13.07
C LEU A 9 7.63 -13.86 13.09
N VAL A 10 8.01 -14.63 14.12
CA VAL A 10 9.38 -15.20 14.23
C VAL A 10 9.70 -16.08 13.02
N ALA A 11 8.78 -16.97 12.63
CA ALA A 11 8.97 -17.84 11.46
C ALA A 11 9.10 -17.03 10.15
N ALA A 12 8.28 -15.97 9.98
CA ALA A 12 8.36 -15.11 8.80
C ALA A 12 9.67 -14.29 8.75
N LEU A 13 10.16 -13.83 9.91
CA LEU A 13 11.44 -13.13 10.01
C LEU A 13 12.60 -14.05 9.61
N TYR A 14 12.69 -15.27 10.15
CA TYR A 14 13.73 -16.23 9.73
C TYR A 14 13.60 -16.66 8.27
N LYS A 15 12.37 -16.67 7.72
CA LYS A 15 12.20 -16.94 6.28
C LYS A 15 12.73 -15.79 5.41
N ARG A 16 12.58 -14.53 5.86
CA ARG A 16 13.07 -13.34 5.14
C ARG A 16 14.57 -13.09 5.34
N GLU A 17 15.06 -13.34 6.55
CA GLU A 17 16.43 -13.10 7.01
C GLU A 17 16.96 -14.33 7.78
N PRO A 18 17.40 -15.40 7.06
CA PRO A 18 17.78 -16.68 7.67
C PRO A 18 18.93 -16.59 8.68
N ASP A 19 19.84 -15.65 8.46
CA ASP A 19 21.06 -15.47 9.27
C ASP A 19 20.88 -14.42 10.39
N SER A 20 19.68 -13.90 10.57
CA SER A 20 19.38 -12.90 11.60
C SER A 20 19.22 -13.52 12.99
N ASN A 21 19.26 -12.67 14.04
CA ASN A 21 18.91 -13.07 15.40
C ASN A 21 17.53 -12.51 15.75
N VAL A 22 16.55 -13.39 16.00
CA VAL A 22 15.21 -12.99 16.42
C VAL A 22 15.04 -13.21 17.92
N ILE A 23 15.05 -12.11 18.69
CA ILE A 23 14.91 -12.12 20.16
C ILE A 23 13.47 -11.77 20.53
N VAL A 24 12.78 -12.66 21.23
CA VAL A 24 11.44 -12.42 21.79
C VAL A 24 11.58 -11.92 23.23
N VAL A 25 11.09 -10.70 23.50
CA VAL A 25 11.12 -10.11 24.84
C VAL A 25 9.90 -10.56 25.64
N ASP A 26 10.11 -11.38 26.67
CA ASP A 26 9.07 -11.75 27.61
C ASP A 26 8.87 -10.68 28.68
N TRP A 27 7.67 -10.11 28.73
CA TRP A 27 7.23 -9.24 29.82
C TRP A 27 5.76 -9.55 30.20
N LEU A 28 5.31 -10.78 29.97
CA LEU A 28 3.92 -11.21 30.10
C LEU A 28 3.33 -10.91 31.49
N SER A 29 4.13 -11.08 32.56
CA SER A 29 3.70 -10.79 33.94
C SER A 29 3.28 -9.33 34.15
N ARG A 30 3.99 -8.39 33.51
CA ARG A 30 3.67 -6.95 33.51
C ARG A 30 2.57 -6.60 32.50
N ALA A 31 2.45 -7.36 31.40
CA ALA A 31 1.43 -7.14 30.37
C ALA A 31 0.03 -7.58 30.82
N GLN A 32 -0.08 -8.62 31.66
CA GLN A 32 -1.32 -9.24 32.12
C GLN A 32 -1.99 -8.54 33.31
N GLN A 33 -1.61 -7.30 33.61
CA GLN A 33 -2.24 -6.48 34.66
C GLN A 33 -3.41 -5.67 34.10
N HIS A 34 -4.15 -4.99 34.99
CA HIS A 34 -5.17 -4.04 34.59
C HIS A 34 -4.59 -2.98 33.64
N TYR A 35 -5.29 -2.63 32.55
CA TYR A 35 -4.70 -1.92 31.40
C TYR A 35 -3.84 -0.68 31.75
N PRO A 36 -4.29 0.30 32.55
CA PRO A 36 -3.47 1.46 32.92
C PRO A 36 -2.18 1.09 33.66
N VAL A 37 -2.19 -0.01 34.43
CA VAL A 37 -1.01 -0.53 35.14
C VAL A 37 -0.03 -1.13 34.12
N SER A 38 -0.50 -1.99 33.21
CA SER A 38 0.31 -2.54 32.11
C SER A 38 0.88 -1.43 31.21
N ALA A 39 0.09 -0.39 30.94
CA ALA A 39 0.53 0.80 30.20
C ALA A 39 1.65 1.54 30.95
N GLY A 40 1.56 1.69 32.26
CA GLY A 40 2.63 2.24 33.09
C GLY A 40 3.91 1.40 33.05
N TYR A 41 3.78 0.06 33.03
CA TYR A 41 4.92 -0.85 32.96
C TYR A 41 5.72 -0.81 31.66
N THR A 42 5.19 -0.22 30.58
CA THR A 42 5.95 0.00 29.34
C THR A 42 7.25 0.78 29.59
N LYS A 43 7.28 1.67 30.60
CA LYS A 43 8.50 2.37 31.02
C LYS A 43 9.56 1.43 31.57
N LEU A 44 9.19 0.52 32.47
CA LEU A 44 10.12 -0.44 33.05
C LEU A 44 10.60 -1.45 32.01
N VAL A 45 9.70 -1.93 31.13
CA VAL A 45 10.07 -2.82 30.04
C VAL A 45 11.03 -2.13 29.06
N GLY A 46 10.76 -0.87 28.70
CA GLY A 46 11.67 -0.07 27.88
C GLY A 46 13.05 0.10 28.51
N GLN A 47 13.12 0.34 29.82
CA GLN A 47 14.39 0.39 30.57
C GLN A 47 15.13 -0.94 30.52
N ASP A 48 14.44 -2.07 30.73
CA ASP A 48 15.05 -3.40 30.74
C ASP A 48 15.62 -3.74 29.34
N VAL A 49 14.88 -3.46 28.27
CA VAL A 49 15.34 -3.68 26.89
C VAL A 49 16.50 -2.74 26.52
N ALA A 50 16.46 -1.47 26.93
CA ALA A 50 17.56 -0.54 26.70
C ALA A 50 18.85 -0.98 27.41
N LYS A 51 18.75 -1.41 28.68
CA LYS A 51 19.89 -1.96 29.44
C LYS A 51 20.49 -3.18 28.74
N PHE A 52 19.64 -4.09 28.24
CA PHE A 52 20.10 -5.25 27.49
C PHE A 52 20.84 -4.86 26.20
N MET A 53 20.28 -3.92 25.42
CA MET A 53 20.94 -3.44 24.19
C MET A 53 22.26 -2.72 24.48
N ASN A 54 22.33 -1.90 25.53
CA ASN A 54 23.57 -1.24 25.93
C ASN A 54 24.61 -2.26 26.40
N TRP A 55 24.21 -3.27 27.20
CA TRP A 55 25.08 -4.38 27.58
C TRP A 55 25.62 -5.14 26.35
N MET A 56 24.79 -5.41 25.35
CA MET A 56 25.24 -6.04 24.10
C MET A 56 26.29 -5.17 23.36
N ALA A 57 26.06 -3.85 23.34
CA ALA A 57 26.97 -2.91 22.71
C ALA A 57 28.28 -2.76 23.48
N ASP A 58 28.24 -2.77 24.82
CA ASP A 58 29.40 -2.54 25.67
C ASP A 58 30.26 -3.82 25.81
N GLU A 59 29.65 -4.99 26.00
CA GLU A 59 30.39 -6.25 26.20
C GLU A 59 30.86 -6.90 24.90
N PHE A 60 30.06 -6.84 23.82
CA PHE A 60 30.37 -7.52 22.56
C PHE A 60 30.71 -6.56 21.42
N ASN A 61 30.76 -5.25 21.68
CA ASN A 61 30.83 -4.23 20.63
C ASN A 61 29.73 -4.39 19.56
N TYR A 62 28.56 -4.91 19.94
CA TYR A 62 27.47 -5.14 18.98
C TYR A 62 26.91 -3.80 18.49
N PRO A 63 26.89 -3.53 17.17
CA PRO A 63 26.44 -2.24 16.65
C PRO A 63 24.91 -2.10 16.78
N LEU A 64 24.45 -1.09 17.53
CA LEU A 64 23.01 -0.76 17.62
C LEU A 64 22.39 -0.37 16.27
N GLY A 65 23.22 0.03 15.30
CA GLY A 65 22.84 0.23 13.90
C GLY A 65 22.41 -1.05 13.17
N ASN A 66 22.56 -2.23 13.77
CA ASN A 66 22.05 -3.52 13.27
C ASN A 66 20.79 -3.98 14.03
N VAL A 67 20.24 -3.15 14.94
CA VAL A 67 19.05 -3.51 15.73
C VAL A 67 17.78 -2.93 15.11
N HIS A 68 16.78 -3.80 14.90
CA HIS A 68 15.42 -3.42 14.53
C HIS A 68 14.45 -3.91 15.62
N LEU A 69 13.79 -2.99 16.31
CA LEU A 69 12.75 -3.32 17.30
C LEU A 69 11.38 -3.39 16.62
N LEU A 70 10.64 -4.47 16.83
CA LEU A 70 9.25 -4.62 16.40
C LEU A 70 8.36 -4.66 17.64
N GLY A 71 7.52 -3.64 17.80
CA GLY A 71 6.64 -3.53 18.96
C GLY A 71 5.17 -3.53 18.55
N TYR A 72 4.38 -4.44 19.12
CA TYR A 72 2.93 -4.52 18.92
C TYR A 72 2.17 -3.92 20.09
N SER A 73 1.13 -3.11 19.83
CA SER A 73 0.26 -2.53 20.86
C SER A 73 1.05 -1.77 21.93
N LEU A 74 0.97 -2.14 23.22
CA LEU A 74 1.79 -1.59 24.31
C LEU A 74 3.30 -1.78 24.08
N GLY A 75 3.70 -2.87 23.41
CA GLY A 75 5.09 -3.15 23.06
C GLY A 75 5.70 -2.13 22.11
N ALA A 76 4.89 -1.44 21.29
CA ALA A 76 5.38 -0.35 20.44
C ALA A 76 5.90 0.83 21.27
N HIS A 77 5.25 1.14 22.40
CA HIS A 77 5.69 2.18 23.31
C HIS A 77 6.89 1.74 24.14
N ALA A 78 6.93 0.48 24.59
CA ALA A 78 8.11 -0.07 25.24
C ALA A 78 9.34 -0.02 24.31
N ALA A 79 9.18 -0.31 23.01
CA ALA A 79 10.24 -0.20 22.00
C ALA A 79 10.70 1.24 21.81
N GLY A 80 9.77 2.20 21.73
CA GLY A 80 10.12 3.64 21.65
C GLY A 80 10.89 4.12 22.87
N ILE A 81 10.38 3.81 24.07
CA ILE A 81 11.06 4.13 25.33
C ILE A 81 12.45 3.49 25.38
N ALA A 82 12.59 2.22 24.95
CA ALA A 82 13.90 1.56 24.89
C ALA A 82 14.87 2.29 23.96
N GLY A 83 14.45 2.65 22.74
CA GLY A 83 15.27 3.39 21.77
C GLY A 83 15.68 4.78 22.26
N SER A 84 14.84 5.44 23.06
CA SER A 84 15.17 6.73 23.68
C SER A 84 16.24 6.64 24.78
N LEU A 85 16.45 5.44 25.36
CA LEU A 85 17.35 5.19 26.49
C LEU A 85 18.66 4.48 26.09
N THR A 86 18.82 4.08 24.83
CA THR A 86 20.07 3.48 24.34
C THR A 86 21.18 4.52 24.15
N ASN A 87 22.43 4.12 24.39
CA ASN A 87 23.62 4.99 24.28
C ASN A 87 23.82 5.55 22.87
N LYS A 88 23.39 4.81 21.85
CA LYS A 88 23.33 5.22 20.44
C LYS A 88 21.97 4.86 19.88
N LYS A 89 21.50 5.57 18.85
CA LYS A 89 20.22 5.25 18.20
C LYS A 89 20.26 3.85 17.60
N VAL A 90 19.18 3.10 17.79
CA VAL A 90 18.92 1.88 17.03
C VAL A 90 18.53 2.21 15.59
N ASN A 91 18.74 1.28 14.67
CA ASN A 91 18.50 1.50 13.25
C ASN A 91 17.02 1.78 12.94
N ARG A 92 16.14 0.93 13.48
CA ARG A 92 14.73 0.94 13.11
C ARG A 92 13.83 0.53 14.27
N ILE A 93 12.68 1.20 14.37
CA ILE A 93 11.56 0.75 15.20
C ILE A 93 10.33 0.65 14.31
N THR A 94 9.66 -0.50 14.31
CA THR A 94 8.35 -0.65 13.69
C THR A 94 7.26 -0.77 14.74
N GLY A 95 6.33 0.19 14.74
CA GLY A 95 5.14 0.18 15.59
C GLY A 95 3.96 -0.51 14.90
N LEU A 96 3.55 -1.66 15.41
CA LEU A 96 2.41 -2.43 14.91
C LEU A 96 1.17 -2.09 15.75
N ASP A 97 0.33 -1.20 15.21
CA ASP A 97 -0.85 -0.60 15.83
C ASP A 97 -0.62 -0.19 17.30
N PRO A 98 0.27 0.81 17.58
CA PRO A 98 0.59 1.22 18.95
C PRO A 98 -0.67 1.57 19.75
N ALA A 99 -0.68 1.26 21.04
CA ALA A 99 -1.85 1.46 21.89
C ALA A 99 -2.28 2.94 21.97
N GLY A 100 -3.59 3.20 21.89
CA GLY A 100 -4.16 4.55 21.97
C GLY A 100 -4.39 5.04 23.41
N PRO A 101 -5.12 4.31 24.26
CA PRO A 101 -5.52 4.82 25.58
C PRO A 101 -4.28 5.05 26.46
N ASN A 102 -4.22 6.17 27.18
CA ASN A 102 -3.07 6.67 27.95
C ASN A 102 -1.86 7.17 27.12
N PHE A 103 -1.80 6.92 25.80
CA PHE A 103 -0.66 7.31 24.96
C PHE A 103 -0.99 8.39 23.90
N GLU A 104 -2.24 8.53 23.47
CA GLU A 104 -2.66 9.55 22.48
C GLU A 104 -2.21 10.97 22.87
N TYR A 105 -2.34 11.30 24.15
CA TYR A 105 -1.95 12.60 24.71
C TYR A 105 -0.64 12.56 25.48
N ALA A 106 0.06 11.42 25.49
CA ALA A 106 1.36 11.32 26.14
C ALA A 106 2.43 12.11 25.37
N GLU A 107 3.32 12.72 26.13
CA GLU A 107 4.51 13.38 25.61
C GLU A 107 5.49 12.36 25.02
N ALA A 108 6.33 12.81 24.08
CA ALA A 108 7.26 11.95 23.35
C ALA A 108 8.07 10.98 24.24
N PRO A 109 8.63 11.37 25.40
CA PRO A 109 9.41 10.45 26.25
C PRO A 109 8.60 9.32 26.91
N SER A 110 7.27 9.35 26.84
CA SER A 110 6.39 8.33 27.44
C SER A 110 5.62 7.51 26.42
N ARG A 111 5.95 7.62 25.13
CA ARG A 111 5.34 6.85 24.03
C ARG A 111 6.36 6.62 22.92
N LEU A 112 5.92 5.98 21.84
CA LEU A 112 6.69 5.90 20.61
C LEU A 112 6.75 7.30 19.94
N SER A 113 7.90 7.68 19.42
CA SER A 113 8.19 8.95 18.76
C SER A 113 9.23 8.78 17.65
N PRO A 114 9.28 9.64 16.61
CA PRO A 114 10.29 9.55 15.56
C PRO A 114 11.74 9.71 16.05
N ASP A 115 11.93 10.29 17.25
CA ASP A 115 13.24 10.53 17.85
C ASP A 115 13.88 9.26 18.44
N ASP A 116 13.10 8.19 18.64
CA ASP A 116 13.51 7.00 19.37
C ASP A 116 14.44 6.07 18.56
N ALA A 117 14.57 6.29 17.25
CA ALA A 117 15.46 5.55 16.36
C ALA A 117 15.93 6.41 15.19
N ASP A 118 16.82 5.84 14.36
CA ASP A 118 17.17 6.44 13.08
C ASP A 118 15.98 6.44 12.11
N PHE A 119 15.16 5.38 12.14
CA PHE A 119 13.93 5.29 11.35
C PHE A 119 12.79 4.58 12.10
N VAL A 120 11.75 5.31 12.42
CA VAL A 120 10.48 4.79 12.95
C VAL A 120 9.41 4.73 11.85
N ASP A 121 8.81 3.55 11.64
CA ASP A 121 7.64 3.33 10.77
C ASP A 121 6.49 2.68 11.54
N VAL A 122 5.24 3.07 11.23
CA VAL A 122 4.08 2.72 12.03
C VAL A 122 2.91 2.27 11.16
N LEU A 123 2.27 1.16 11.54
CA LEU A 123 1.02 0.69 10.95
C LEU A 123 -0.13 0.98 11.92
N HIS A 124 -1.12 1.76 11.47
CA HIS A 124 -2.33 2.06 12.24
C HIS A 124 -3.51 1.30 11.63
N THR A 125 -4.01 0.28 12.33
CA THR A 125 -5.03 -0.62 11.80
C THR A 125 -6.33 -0.63 12.60
N PHE A 126 -6.35 -0.12 13.84
CA PHE A 126 -7.58 -0.03 14.63
C PHE A 126 -7.77 1.29 15.40
N THR A 127 -7.88 2.40 14.65
CA THR A 127 -8.06 3.76 15.19
C THR A 127 -9.52 4.19 15.37
N ARG A 128 -10.49 3.28 15.28
CA ARG A 128 -11.92 3.60 15.44
C ARG A 128 -12.21 4.05 16.87
N GLY A 129 -12.89 5.20 17.00
CA GLY A 129 -13.30 5.76 18.28
C GLY A 129 -12.92 7.23 18.39
N SER A 130 -13.31 7.89 19.48
CA SER A 130 -12.84 9.23 19.81
C SER A 130 -11.34 9.18 20.19
N PRO A 131 -10.57 10.26 19.94
CA PRO A 131 -9.17 10.33 20.34
C PRO A 131 -8.96 9.97 21.82
N GLY A 132 -7.97 9.14 22.11
CA GLY A 132 -7.69 8.61 23.44
C GLY A 132 -8.62 7.49 23.92
N ARG A 133 -9.66 7.15 23.15
CA ARG A 133 -10.58 6.01 23.39
C ARG A 133 -10.55 4.95 22.28
N SER A 134 -9.83 5.19 21.19
CA SER A 134 -9.53 4.15 20.19
C SER A 134 -8.48 3.17 20.71
N ILE A 135 -8.56 1.90 20.32
CA ILE A 135 -7.60 0.86 20.75
C ILE A 135 -6.20 1.15 20.20
N GLY A 136 -6.10 1.43 18.90
CA GLY A 136 -4.89 1.94 18.28
C GLY A 136 -4.80 3.47 18.38
N ILE A 137 -3.58 3.98 18.48
CA ILE A 137 -3.28 5.42 18.51
C ILE A 137 -3.63 6.07 17.17
N GLN A 138 -4.25 7.25 17.18
CA GLN A 138 -4.71 7.94 15.97
C GLN A 138 -3.63 8.88 15.42
N LYS A 139 -2.93 9.61 16.30
CA LYS A 139 -1.87 10.54 15.90
C LYS A 139 -0.70 9.78 15.26
N PRO A 140 -0.02 10.42 14.28
CA PRO A 140 1.22 9.90 13.76
C PRO A 140 2.31 9.95 14.84
N VAL A 141 3.09 8.88 14.95
CA VAL A 141 4.19 8.71 15.91
C VAL A 141 5.50 8.24 15.27
N GLY A 142 5.55 8.07 13.94
CA GLY A 142 6.76 7.72 13.19
C GLY A 142 7.23 8.76 12.18
N HIS A 143 8.25 8.40 11.40
CA HIS A 143 8.63 9.16 10.19
C HIS A 143 7.64 8.87 9.04
N VAL A 144 7.19 7.62 8.95
CA VAL A 144 6.15 7.16 8.03
C VAL A 144 5.06 6.46 8.83
N ASP A 145 3.84 6.96 8.72
CA ASP A 145 2.67 6.44 9.42
C ASP A 145 1.65 5.99 8.36
N ILE A 146 1.45 4.68 8.27
CA ILE A 146 0.63 4.04 7.25
C ILE A 146 -0.70 3.64 7.89
N TYR A 147 -1.80 3.99 7.23
CA TYR A 147 -3.18 3.74 7.68
C TYR A 147 -3.89 2.84 6.66
N PRO A 148 -3.66 1.50 6.66
CA PRO A 148 -4.35 0.56 5.80
C PRO A 148 -5.86 0.66 5.98
N ASN A 149 -6.58 0.76 4.86
CA ASN A 149 -8.04 0.92 4.81
C ASN A 149 -8.55 2.15 5.59
N GLY A 150 -7.74 3.20 5.65
CA GLY A 150 -8.03 4.41 6.44
C GLY A 150 -7.67 4.28 7.93
N GLY A 151 -7.20 3.11 8.36
CA GLY A 151 -6.71 2.80 9.70
C GLY A 151 -7.78 2.60 10.76
N THR A 152 -9.05 2.91 10.49
CA THR A 152 -10.11 2.76 11.50
C THR A 152 -10.51 1.32 11.73
N PHE A 153 -10.55 0.51 10.68
CA PHE A 153 -11.00 -0.88 10.75
C PHE A 153 -10.54 -1.66 9.51
N GLN A 154 -10.35 -2.97 9.63
CA GLN A 154 -9.78 -3.79 8.57
C GLN A 154 -10.82 -4.71 7.89
N PRO A 155 -10.74 -4.90 6.56
CA PRO A 155 -11.62 -5.82 5.84
C PRO A 155 -11.56 -7.24 6.41
N GLY A 156 -12.73 -7.89 6.54
CA GLY A 156 -12.85 -9.24 7.09
C GLY A 156 -12.89 -9.33 8.62
N CYS A 157 -12.82 -8.20 9.35
CA CYS A 157 -12.92 -8.21 10.82
C CYS A 157 -14.31 -7.78 11.34
N ASN A 158 -15.27 -7.40 10.48
CA ASN A 158 -16.50 -6.71 10.91
C ASN A 158 -17.52 -7.64 11.59
N ILE A 159 -18.44 -7.04 12.35
CA ILE A 159 -19.47 -7.73 13.16
C ILE A 159 -20.34 -8.69 12.33
N GLY A 160 -20.49 -8.48 11.01
CA GLY A 160 -21.22 -9.40 10.14
C GLY A 160 -20.56 -10.78 10.01
N GLU A 161 -19.25 -10.83 9.83
CA GLU A 161 -18.49 -12.10 9.88
C GLU A 161 -18.34 -12.61 11.31
N ALA A 162 -18.29 -11.70 12.29
CA ALA A 162 -18.32 -12.07 13.70
C ALA A 162 -19.58 -12.85 14.08
N LEU A 163 -20.75 -12.38 13.64
CA LEU A 163 -22.03 -13.04 13.89
C LEU A 163 -22.09 -14.40 13.21
N ARG A 164 -21.46 -14.55 12.04
CA ARG A 164 -21.32 -15.86 11.36
C ARG A 164 -20.42 -16.81 12.14
N VAL A 165 -19.26 -16.35 12.61
CA VAL A 165 -18.33 -17.16 13.43
C VAL A 165 -18.92 -17.48 14.82
N ILE A 166 -19.62 -16.54 15.46
CA ILE A 166 -20.32 -16.75 16.73
C ILE A 166 -21.48 -17.73 16.55
N ALA A 167 -22.22 -17.65 15.43
CA ALA A 167 -23.26 -18.62 15.09
C ALA A 167 -22.68 -20.02 14.82
N GLU A 168 -21.46 -20.11 14.26
CA GLU A 168 -20.78 -21.38 13.98
C GLU A 168 -20.01 -21.96 15.20
N ARG A 169 -19.49 -21.13 16.11
CA ARG A 169 -18.51 -21.53 17.15
C ARG A 169 -18.79 -21.04 18.58
N GLY A 170 -19.86 -20.29 18.82
CA GLY A 170 -20.29 -19.82 20.15
C GLY A 170 -19.63 -18.53 20.66
N LEU A 171 -20.13 -18.02 21.80
CA LEU A 171 -19.79 -16.72 22.41
C LEU A 171 -18.44 -16.69 23.18
N GLY A 172 -17.65 -17.76 23.17
CA GLY A 172 -16.42 -17.86 23.97
C GLY A 172 -15.27 -16.98 23.49
N ASP A 173 -15.35 -16.41 22.27
CA ASP A 173 -14.21 -15.82 21.56
C ASP A 173 -14.41 -14.33 21.17
N VAL A 174 -15.26 -13.61 21.90
CA VAL A 174 -15.54 -12.18 21.64
C VAL A 174 -14.28 -11.31 21.75
N ASP A 175 -13.30 -11.71 22.56
CA ASP A 175 -12.02 -11.00 22.72
C ASP A 175 -11.09 -11.15 21.50
N GLN A 176 -11.14 -12.28 20.77
CA GLN A 176 -10.46 -12.43 19.46
C GLN A 176 -11.07 -11.52 18.40
N LEU A 177 -12.38 -11.28 18.50
CA LEU A 177 -13.12 -10.48 17.54
C LEU A 177 -12.76 -8.99 17.59
N VAL A 178 -12.56 -8.46 18.79
CA VAL A 178 -12.11 -7.07 19.00
C VAL A 178 -10.64 -6.91 18.58
N LYS A 179 -9.82 -7.95 18.73
CA LYS A 179 -8.40 -7.92 18.37
C LYS A 179 -8.11 -8.08 16.88
N CYS A 180 -9.05 -8.56 16.05
CA CYS A 180 -8.80 -8.82 14.63
C CYS A 180 -8.22 -7.60 13.87
N SER A 181 -8.82 -6.42 14.00
CA SER A 181 -8.30 -5.21 13.34
C SER A 181 -6.99 -4.72 13.98
N HIS A 182 -6.80 -4.97 15.28
CA HIS A 182 -5.59 -4.59 16.01
C HIS A 182 -4.39 -5.44 15.55
N GLU A 183 -4.54 -6.77 15.61
CA GLU A 183 -3.54 -7.77 15.21
C GLU A 183 -3.27 -7.77 13.70
N ARG A 184 -4.16 -7.21 12.87
CA ARG A 184 -3.94 -7.08 11.42
C ARG A 184 -2.63 -6.35 11.09
N SER A 185 -2.19 -5.41 11.92
CA SER A 185 -0.88 -4.75 11.75
C SER A 185 0.28 -5.75 11.69
N VAL A 186 0.27 -6.76 12.58
CA VAL A 186 1.26 -7.84 12.61
C VAL A 186 1.18 -8.67 11.33
N HIS A 187 -0.02 -9.09 10.93
CA HIS A 187 -0.20 -9.91 9.72
C HIS A 187 0.16 -9.17 8.43
N LEU A 188 -0.09 -7.87 8.35
CA LEU A 188 0.35 -7.04 7.22
C LEU A 188 1.88 -6.95 7.16
N PHE A 189 2.55 -6.90 8.31
CA PHE A 189 4.00 -6.92 8.37
C PHE A 189 4.55 -8.31 7.98
N ILE A 190 3.94 -9.39 8.48
CA ILE A 190 4.26 -10.77 8.07
C ILE A 190 4.13 -10.94 6.55
N ASP A 191 3.04 -10.47 5.96
CA ASP A 191 2.84 -10.51 4.49
C ASP A 191 3.96 -9.79 3.75
N SER A 192 4.44 -8.66 4.27
CA SER A 192 5.56 -7.92 3.68
C SER A 192 6.90 -8.65 3.78
N LEU A 193 7.10 -9.48 4.81
CA LEU A 193 8.29 -10.34 4.94
C LEU A 193 8.23 -11.50 3.95
N LEU A 194 7.04 -12.06 3.72
CA LEU A 194 6.85 -13.23 2.87
C LEU A 194 6.78 -12.89 1.37
N ASN A 195 6.45 -11.64 1.00
CA ASN A 195 6.24 -11.21 -0.38
C ASN A 195 7.17 -10.03 -0.75
N GLU A 196 8.47 -10.29 -0.79
CA GLU A 196 9.52 -9.30 -1.09
C GLU A 196 9.37 -8.65 -2.48
N GLU A 197 9.12 -9.45 -3.52
CA GLU A 197 9.08 -8.96 -4.91
C GLU A 197 7.89 -8.05 -5.19
N ASN A 198 6.83 -8.20 -4.41
CA ASN A 198 5.53 -7.59 -4.67
C ASN A 198 5.00 -6.81 -3.45
N PRO A 199 5.73 -5.78 -2.96
CA PRO A 199 5.32 -5.05 -1.78
C PRO A 199 4.05 -4.24 -2.04
N SER A 200 3.18 -4.16 -1.04
CA SER A 200 2.00 -3.31 -1.06
C SER A 200 2.40 -1.83 -1.02
N LYS A 201 1.88 -1.03 -1.94
CA LYS A 201 2.17 0.41 -2.03
C LYS A 201 1.25 1.23 -1.14
N ALA A 202 1.84 2.04 -0.27
CA ALA A 202 1.16 3.07 0.51
C ALA A 202 1.34 4.43 -0.15
N TYR A 203 0.31 5.27 -0.15
CA TYR A 203 0.32 6.58 -0.78
C TYR A 203 0.07 7.71 0.21
N ARG A 204 0.98 8.68 0.23
CA ARG A 204 0.88 9.87 1.07
C ARG A 204 -0.33 10.71 0.68
N CYS A 205 -1.17 11.02 1.66
CA CYS A 205 -2.37 11.83 1.46
C CYS A 205 -2.63 12.72 2.66
N ASN A 206 -3.41 13.79 2.47
CA ASN A 206 -3.77 14.71 3.54
C ASN A 206 -4.84 14.12 4.47
N SER A 207 -5.74 13.30 3.94
CA SER A 207 -6.79 12.63 4.69
C SER A 207 -7.23 11.34 4.00
N LYS A 208 -7.89 10.44 4.75
CA LYS A 208 -8.46 9.21 4.19
C LYS A 208 -9.54 9.53 3.14
N GLU A 209 -10.34 10.57 3.34
CA GLU A 209 -11.42 10.97 2.42
C GLU A 209 -10.86 11.43 1.06
N ALA A 210 -9.72 12.13 1.05
CA ALA A 210 -9.05 12.48 -0.20
C ALA A 210 -8.45 11.25 -0.91
N PHE A 211 -7.99 10.26 -0.14
CA PHE A 211 -7.52 8.98 -0.67
C PHE A 211 -8.67 8.17 -1.29
N GLU A 212 -9.83 8.06 -0.63
CA GLU A 212 -11.04 7.38 -1.16
C GLU A 212 -11.58 8.03 -2.46
N LYS A 213 -11.30 9.32 -2.68
CA LYS A 213 -11.60 10.01 -3.94
C LYS A 213 -10.56 9.75 -5.05
N GLY A 214 -9.56 8.91 -4.79
CA GLY A 214 -8.46 8.57 -5.71
C GLY A 214 -7.47 9.71 -5.93
N LEU A 215 -7.49 10.78 -5.14
CA LEU A 215 -6.69 11.99 -5.40
C LEU A 215 -5.20 11.80 -5.10
N CYS A 216 -4.86 10.77 -4.33
CA CYS A 216 -3.54 10.54 -3.74
C CYS A 216 -2.88 9.26 -4.26
N LEU A 217 -2.69 9.09 -5.56
CA LEU A 217 -1.98 7.93 -6.15
C LEU A 217 -0.62 8.28 -6.77
N SER A 218 0.10 9.27 -6.24
CA SER A 218 1.37 9.76 -6.82
C SER A 218 2.58 9.15 -6.13
N CYS A 219 3.57 8.69 -6.88
CA CYS A 219 4.86 8.25 -6.33
C CYS A 219 5.99 9.31 -6.39
N ARG A 220 5.75 10.46 -7.04
CA ARG A 220 6.76 11.53 -7.16
C ARG A 220 7.22 12.04 -5.78
N LYS A 221 8.53 12.23 -5.61
CA LYS A 221 9.15 12.79 -4.38
C LYS A 221 8.70 12.05 -3.11
N ASN A 222 8.78 10.72 -3.10
CA ASN A 222 8.42 9.87 -1.96
C ASN A 222 6.97 10.04 -1.47
N ARG A 223 6.06 10.37 -2.41
CA ARG A 223 4.61 10.40 -2.14
C ARG A 223 3.98 9.01 -2.13
N CYS A 224 4.74 7.97 -2.48
CA CYS A 224 4.39 6.60 -2.19
C CYS A 224 5.59 5.90 -1.55
N ASN A 225 5.32 4.84 -0.80
CA ASN A 225 6.32 3.98 -0.18
C ASN A 225 5.81 2.54 -0.10
N ASN A 226 6.68 1.59 0.23
CA ASN A 226 6.28 0.22 0.51
C ASN A 226 5.77 0.12 1.95
N MET A 227 4.72 -0.66 2.17
CA MET A 227 4.28 -1.02 3.51
C MET A 227 5.10 -2.21 4.04
N GLY A 228 5.56 -2.12 5.29
CA GLY A 228 6.22 -3.22 5.98
C GLY A 228 7.75 -3.22 5.80
N TYR A 229 8.34 -4.40 5.63
CA TYR A 229 9.79 -4.59 5.74
C TYR A 229 10.60 -3.80 4.70
N GLU A 230 10.21 -3.86 3.42
CA GLU A 230 10.87 -3.19 2.29
C GLU A 230 10.63 -1.67 2.18
N ILE A 231 10.28 -1.01 3.29
CA ILE A 231 10.03 0.44 3.30
C ILE A 231 11.31 1.23 2.99
N ASN A 232 11.19 2.25 2.14
CA ASN A 232 12.28 3.20 1.95
C ASN A 232 12.37 4.10 3.19
N LYS A 233 13.51 4.11 3.87
CA LYS A 233 13.76 4.82 5.15
C LYS A 233 13.85 6.35 4.98
N VAL A 234 12.81 6.97 4.44
CA VAL A 234 12.74 8.40 4.14
C VAL A 234 12.36 9.19 5.39
N ARG A 235 13.23 10.09 5.82
CA ARG A 235 12.99 11.01 6.94
C ARG A 235 12.53 12.36 6.41
N ALA A 236 11.41 12.87 6.91
CA ALA A 236 10.86 14.17 6.54
C ALA A 236 10.70 15.05 7.78
N LYS A 237 10.71 16.39 7.61
CA LYS A 237 10.50 17.35 8.70
C LYS A 237 9.17 17.19 9.43
N ARG A 238 8.17 16.58 8.78
CA ARG A 238 6.86 16.24 9.34
C ARG A 238 6.58 14.78 9.00
N SER A 239 5.95 14.06 9.93
CA SER A 239 5.44 12.72 9.67
C SER A 239 4.61 12.69 8.39
N SER A 240 4.76 11.60 7.63
CA SER A 240 3.99 11.36 6.42
C SER A 240 2.87 10.35 6.67
N LYS A 241 1.63 10.84 6.70
CA LYS A 241 0.43 9.99 6.69
C LYS A 241 0.24 9.37 5.31
N MET A 242 0.25 8.05 5.23
CA MET A 242 0.06 7.27 4.01
C MET A 242 -1.12 6.32 4.13
N TYR A 243 -1.75 6.01 3.01
CA TYR A 243 -2.97 5.20 2.94
C TYR A 243 -2.85 4.17 1.81
N LEU A 244 -3.51 3.04 2.00
CA LEU A 244 -3.72 2.01 0.98
C LEU A 244 -5.02 1.25 1.29
N LYS A 245 -5.52 0.48 0.33
CA LYS A 245 -6.50 -0.57 0.55
C LYS A 245 -5.79 -1.93 0.65
N THR A 246 -6.45 -2.90 1.26
CA THR A 246 -5.96 -4.28 1.35
C THR A 246 -7.10 -5.28 1.17
N ARG A 247 -6.74 -6.53 0.90
CA ARG A 247 -7.67 -7.66 0.97
C ARG A 247 -8.04 -7.99 2.41
N SER A 248 -9.06 -8.83 2.58
CA SER A 248 -9.46 -9.38 3.89
C SER A 248 -8.52 -10.47 4.38
N GLN A 249 -7.78 -11.15 3.50
CA GLN A 249 -6.90 -12.28 3.82
C GLN A 249 -5.55 -12.16 3.07
N MET A 250 -4.53 -12.87 3.56
CA MET A 250 -3.18 -12.89 2.99
C MET A 250 -3.15 -13.69 1.66
N PRO A 251 -2.41 -13.30 0.62
CA PRO A 251 -1.62 -12.07 0.50
C PRO A 251 -2.51 -10.82 0.40
N TYR A 252 -2.12 -9.71 1.03
CA TYR A 252 -3.03 -8.56 1.25
C TYR A 252 -3.04 -7.53 0.13
N LYS A 253 -2.12 -7.62 -0.82
CA LYS A 253 -1.93 -6.66 -1.92
C LYS A 253 -3.20 -6.51 -2.76
N VAL A 254 -3.46 -5.26 -3.17
CA VAL A 254 -4.46 -4.89 -4.18
C VAL A 254 -3.87 -3.83 -5.11
N PHE A 255 -4.48 -3.65 -6.27
CA PHE A 255 -4.15 -2.63 -7.26
C PHE A 255 -5.10 -1.44 -7.14
N HIS A 256 -4.57 -0.22 -7.18
CA HIS A 256 -5.30 1.02 -6.93
C HIS A 256 -5.47 1.83 -8.21
N TYR A 257 -6.70 2.21 -8.52
CA TYR A 257 -7.05 2.99 -9.70
C TYR A 257 -7.86 4.23 -9.31
N GLN A 258 -7.39 5.41 -9.73
CA GLN A 258 -8.24 6.60 -9.71
C GLN A 258 -9.04 6.61 -11.00
N VAL A 259 -10.37 6.61 -10.89
CA VAL A 259 -11.28 6.72 -12.04
C VAL A 259 -11.92 8.10 -12.02
N LYS A 260 -11.91 8.78 -13.17
CA LYS A 260 -12.59 10.05 -13.39
C LYS A 260 -13.57 9.96 -14.53
N ILE A 261 -14.83 10.31 -14.26
CA ILE A 261 -15.95 10.25 -15.20
C ILE A 261 -16.62 11.61 -15.22
N HIS A 262 -16.84 12.14 -16.42
CA HIS A 262 -17.67 13.32 -16.64
C HIS A 262 -19.03 12.86 -17.15
N PHE A 263 -20.09 13.19 -16.42
CA PHE A 263 -21.46 12.83 -16.75
C PHE A 263 -22.10 13.99 -17.49
N SER A 264 -22.32 13.87 -18.80
CA SER A 264 -22.97 14.89 -19.61
C SER A 264 -24.45 14.60 -19.80
N GLY A 265 -25.23 15.64 -20.07
CA GLY A 265 -26.65 15.52 -20.38
C GLY A 265 -27.24 16.88 -20.73
N THR A 266 -28.41 16.85 -21.35
CA THR A 266 -29.14 18.04 -21.81
C THR A 266 -29.92 18.71 -20.67
N GLU A 267 -30.53 17.90 -19.80
CA GLU A 267 -31.32 18.37 -18.66
C GLU A 267 -30.49 18.41 -17.37
N SER A 268 -30.70 19.44 -16.56
CA SER A 268 -30.03 19.61 -15.27
C SER A 268 -30.68 18.70 -14.21
N ASN A 269 -30.18 17.46 -14.11
CA ASN A 269 -30.63 16.46 -13.16
C ASN A 269 -29.55 16.19 -12.10
N THR A 270 -29.97 15.85 -10.88
CA THR A 270 -29.08 15.43 -9.79
C THR A 270 -29.68 14.24 -9.06
N TYR A 271 -28.88 13.19 -8.90
CA TYR A 271 -29.26 11.97 -8.20
C TYR A 271 -28.30 11.72 -7.03
N THR A 272 -28.82 11.37 -5.86
CA THR A 272 -28.03 11.08 -4.67
C THR A 272 -27.90 9.58 -4.45
N ASN A 273 -26.80 9.14 -3.84
CA ASN A 273 -26.55 7.74 -3.45
C ASN A 273 -26.78 6.74 -4.60
N GLN A 274 -26.14 6.95 -5.75
CA GLN A 274 -26.29 6.08 -6.91
C GLN A 274 -25.23 4.97 -6.92
N ALA A 275 -25.67 3.73 -7.15
CA ALA A 275 -24.83 2.55 -7.25
C ALA A 275 -24.45 2.21 -8.69
N PHE A 276 -23.20 1.83 -8.89
CA PHE A 276 -22.63 1.49 -10.18
C PHE A 276 -21.76 0.24 -10.05
N GLU A 277 -21.59 -0.46 -11.16
CA GLU A 277 -20.59 -1.51 -11.33
C GLU A 277 -19.61 -1.09 -12.42
N ILE A 278 -18.32 -1.32 -12.18
CA ILE A 278 -17.26 -1.14 -13.16
C ILE A 278 -16.53 -2.46 -13.36
N SER A 279 -16.30 -2.83 -14.61
CA SER A 279 -15.51 -4.01 -14.99
C SER A 279 -14.28 -3.58 -15.76
N LEU A 280 -13.13 -4.09 -15.37
CA LEU A 280 -11.83 -3.78 -15.96
C LEU A 280 -11.29 -5.02 -16.66
N TYR A 281 -10.88 -4.86 -17.92
CA TYR A 281 -10.28 -5.94 -18.73
C TYR A 281 -8.90 -5.49 -19.20
N GLY A 282 -7.91 -6.33 -19.01
CA GLY A 282 -6.53 -6.05 -19.39
C GLY A 282 -5.90 -7.17 -20.17
N THR A 283 -4.57 -7.13 -20.28
CA THR A 283 -3.79 -8.10 -21.04
C THR A 283 -3.60 -9.43 -20.33
N VAL A 284 -3.71 -9.45 -18.99
CA VAL A 284 -3.43 -10.64 -18.18
C VAL A 284 -4.72 -11.27 -17.67
N ALA A 285 -5.65 -10.46 -17.17
CA ALA A 285 -6.89 -10.92 -16.57
C ALA A 285 -7.97 -9.84 -16.64
N GLU A 286 -9.11 -10.13 -16.04
CA GLU A 286 -10.24 -9.23 -15.87
C GLU A 286 -10.76 -9.23 -14.43
N SER A 287 -11.38 -8.12 -14.04
CA SER A 287 -12.08 -7.99 -12.77
C SER A 287 -13.42 -7.33 -13.05
N GLU A 288 -14.47 -8.14 -12.97
CA GLU A 288 -15.82 -7.77 -13.36
C GLU A 288 -16.68 -7.32 -12.16
N ASN A 289 -17.72 -6.54 -12.45
CA ASN A 289 -18.76 -6.15 -11.51
C ASN A 289 -18.26 -5.53 -10.19
N ILE A 290 -17.17 -4.77 -10.22
CA ILE A 290 -16.64 -4.11 -9.02
C ILE A 290 -17.63 -3.01 -8.61
N PRO A 291 -18.29 -3.11 -7.43
CA PRO A 291 -19.32 -2.17 -7.04
C PRO A 291 -18.70 -0.88 -6.50
N PHE A 292 -19.33 0.25 -6.82
CA PHE A 292 -19.03 1.54 -6.18
C PHE A 292 -20.27 2.43 -6.12
N THR A 293 -20.32 3.31 -5.13
CA THR A 293 -21.42 4.25 -4.94
C THR A 293 -20.91 5.68 -5.04
N LEU A 294 -21.69 6.54 -5.70
CA LEU A 294 -21.45 7.97 -5.74
C LEU A 294 -22.52 8.67 -4.88
N PRO A 295 -22.12 9.51 -3.91
CA PRO A 295 -23.07 10.18 -3.01
C PRO A 295 -23.94 11.19 -3.76
N GLU A 296 -23.43 11.75 -4.85
CA GLU A 296 -24.13 12.68 -5.73
C GLU A 296 -23.62 12.47 -7.17
N VAL A 297 -24.54 12.47 -8.14
CA VAL A 297 -24.26 12.47 -9.58
C VAL A 297 -25.16 13.50 -10.25
N SER A 298 -24.57 14.57 -10.78
CA SER A 298 -25.25 15.65 -11.48
C SER A 298 -24.81 15.75 -12.92
N THR A 299 -25.69 16.29 -13.76
CA THR A 299 -25.39 16.66 -15.14
C THR A 299 -24.24 17.66 -15.22
N ASN A 300 -23.36 17.45 -16.21
CA ASN A 300 -22.18 18.27 -16.54
C ASN A 300 -21.16 18.42 -15.40
N LYS A 301 -21.12 17.46 -14.47
CA LYS A 301 -20.11 17.39 -13.42
C LYS A 301 -19.14 16.22 -13.61
N THR A 302 -17.93 16.39 -13.09
CA THR A 302 -16.88 15.35 -13.10
C THR A 302 -16.69 14.79 -11.70
N TYR A 303 -16.73 13.47 -11.59
CA TYR A 303 -16.51 12.76 -10.33
C TYR A 303 -15.21 11.97 -10.39
N SER A 304 -14.52 11.92 -9.25
CA SER A 304 -13.27 11.17 -9.05
C SER A 304 -13.47 10.26 -7.85
N PHE A 305 -13.15 8.97 -8.03
CA PHE A 305 -13.24 7.97 -6.97
C PHE A 305 -12.08 6.99 -7.07
N LEU A 306 -11.76 6.36 -5.95
CA LEU A 306 -10.81 5.26 -5.88
C LEU A 306 -11.54 3.95 -6.18
N LEU A 307 -10.95 3.16 -7.05
CA LEU A 307 -11.31 1.79 -7.32
C LEU A 307 -10.11 0.91 -6.95
N TYR A 308 -10.34 -0.29 -6.43
CA TYR A 308 -9.28 -1.25 -6.15
C TYR A 308 -9.74 -2.67 -6.44
N THR A 309 -8.78 -3.56 -6.74
CA THR A 309 -9.03 -4.98 -7.03
C THR A 309 -7.83 -5.82 -6.63
N GLU A 310 -8.07 -7.07 -6.27
CA GLU A 310 -7.03 -8.05 -5.94
C GLU A 310 -6.38 -8.69 -7.17
N VAL A 311 -7.03 -8.59 -8.34
CA VAL A 311 -6.57 -9.21 -9.57
C VAL A 311 -5.50 -8.36 -10.25
N ASP A 312 -4.37 -8.98 -10.62
CA ASP A 312 -3.41 -8.35 -11.52
C ASP A 312 -3.94 -8.43 -12.96
N ILE A 313 -4.58 -7.35 -13.39
CA ILE A 313 -5.22 -7.23 -14.70
C ILE A 313 -4.16 -6.99 -15.81
N GLY A 314 -2.93 -6.63 -15.45
CA GLY A 314 -1.91 -6.19 -16.40
C GLY A 314 -2.25 -4.82 -17.02
N GLU A 315 -1.95 -4.64 -18.31
CA GLU A 315 -2.22 -3.40 -19.01
C GLU A 315 -3.71 -3.30 -19.35
N LEU A 316 -4.39 -2.25 -18.86
CA LEU A 316 -5.82 -2.07 -19.11
C LEU A 316 -6.12 -1.84 -20.59
N LEU A 317 -7.12 -2.54 -21.13
CA LEU A 317 -7.54 -2.49 -22.54
C LEU A 317 -8.98 -1.99 -22.71
N MET A 318 -9.89 -2.44 -21.86
CA MET A 318 -11.32 -2.14 -21.95
C MET A 318 -11.94 -1.93 -20.57
N LEU A 319 -12.99 -1.12 -20.52
CA LEU A 319 -13.74 -0.79 -19.32
C LEU A 319 -15.24 -0.89 -19.63
N LYS A 320 -15.99 -1.62 -18.81
CA LYS A 320 -17.46 -1.60 -18.83
C LYS A 320 -17.99 -0.87 -17.60
N LEU A 321 -19.03 -0.06 -17.79
CA LEU A 321 -19.69 0.68 -16.72
C LEU A 321 -21.19 0.42 -16.76
N LYS A 322 -21.77 0.07 -15.62
CA LYS A 322 -23.20 -0.20 -15.45
C LYS A 322 -23.76 0.66 -14.34
N TRP A 323 -24.93 1.26 -14.55
CA TRP A 323 -25.67 1.99 -13.53
C TRP A 323 -26.76 1.09 -12.98
N ILE A 324 -26.65 0.71 -11.71
CA ILE A 324 -27.57 -0.23 -11.06
C ILE A 324 -28.90 0.47 -10.76
N SER A 325 -29.99 -0.28 -10.87
CA SER A 325 -31.32 0.10 -10.42
C SER A 325 -31.86 -0.94 -9.46
N ASP A 326 -32.38 -0.49 -8.32
CA ASP A 326 -33.07 -1.35 -7.36
C ASP A 326 -34.56 -1.57 -7.71
N SER A 327 -35.02 -1.00 -8.84
CA SER A 327 -36.40 -1.13 -9.29
C SER A 327 -36.64 -2.45 -10.02
N TYR A 328 -37.65 -3.20 -9.56
CA TYR A 328 -38.15 -4.41 -10.21
C TYR A 328 -38.64 -4.21 -11.65
N PHE A 329 -38.93 -2.97 -12.07
CA PHE A 329 -39.45 -2.64 -13.39
C PHE A 329 -38.39 -2.07 -14.35
N SER A 330 -37.12 -2.05 -13.95
CA SER A 330 -36.01 -1.47 -14.73
C SER A 330 -35.77 -2.14 -16.09
N TRP A 331 -36.19 -3.40 -16.26
CA TRP A 331 -36.12 -4.12 -17.54
C TRP A 331 -37.13 -3.61 -18.57
N SER A 332 -38.26 -3.04 -18.13
CA SER A 332 -39.31 -2.55 -19.02
C SER A 332 -38.93 -1.20 -19.66
N ASN A 333 -39.32 -1.01 -20.92
CA ASN A 333 -39.16 0.28 -21.62
C ASN A 333 -40.34 1.23 -21.38
N TRP A 334 -41.33 0.81 -20.59
CA TRP A 334 -42.49 1.64 -20.24
C TRP A 334 -42.15 2.75 -19.24
N TRP A 335 -40.99 2.69 -18.60
CA TRP A 335 -40.55 3.70 -17.63
C TRP A 335 -39.32 4.44 -18.14
N SER A 336 -39.40 5.76 -18.23
CA SER A 336 -38.25 6.61 -18.57
C SER A 336 -37.19 6.46 -17.48
N SER A 337 -36.08 5.81 -17.84
CA SER A 337 -34.94 5.64 -16.95
C SER A 337 -33.96 6.78 -17.17
N PRO A 338 -33.48 7.44 -16.10
CA PRO A 338 -32.53 8.52 -16.25
C PRO A 338 -31.24 8.00 -16.88
N GLY A 339 -30.58 8.88 -17.64
CA GLY A 339 -29.36 8.53 -18.34
C GLY A 339 -28.40 9.71 -18.48
N PHE A 340 -27.13 9.39 -18.69
CA PHE A 340 -26.06 10.36 -18.93
C PHE A 340 -25.26 9.94 -20.16
N ASP A 341 -24.83 10.94 -20.93
CA ASP A 341 -23.85 10.74 -22.00
C ASP A 341 -22.44 10.79 -21.42
N ILE A 342 -21.63 9.79 -21.75
CA ILE A 342 -20.24 9.70 -21.30
C ILE A 342 -19.34 9.56 -22.52
N GLY A 343 -18.50 10.55 -22.79
CA GLY A 343 -17.54 10.49 -23.90
C GLY A 343 -16.26 9.75 -23.56
N LYS A 344 -15.67 10.05 -22.39
CA LYS A 344 -14.34 9.56 -22.00
C LYS A 344 -14.26 9.26 -20.51
N ILE A 345 -13.52 8.22 -20.16
CA ILE A 345 -13.18 7.87 -18.79
C ILE A 345 -11.66 7.92 -18.64
N ARG A 346 -11.17 8.63 -17.62
CA ARG A 346 -9.74 8.74 -17.33
C ARG A 346 -9.39 7.87 -16.13
N VAL A 347 -8.43 6.96 -16.30
CA VAL A 347 -7.96 6.07 -15.25
C VAL A 347 -6.49 6.35 -14.97
N LYS A 348 -6.10 6.38 -13.70
CA LYS A 348 -4.71 6.40 -13.28
C LYS A 348 -4.44 5.19 -12.39
N ALA A 349 -3.54 4.32 -12.84
CA ALA A 349 -3.05 3.19 -12.06
C ALA A 349 -1.95 3.65 -11.09
N GLY A 350 -2.09 3.31 -9.82
CA GLY A 350 -1.17 3.67 -8.75
C GLY A 350 0.15 2.89 -8.85
N GLU A 351 0.08 1.57 -8.99
CA GLU A 351 1.24 0.69 -8.92
C GLU A 351 2.17 0.92 -10.12
N THR A 352 1.61 1.06 -11.32
CA THR A 352 2.38 1.30 -12.56
C THR A 352 2.65 2.78 -12.85
N GLN A 353 2.03 3.71 -12.10
CA GLN A 353 2.07 5.16 -12.34
C GLN A 353 1.69 5.55 -13.80
N LYS A 354 0.81 4.79 -14.46
CA LYS A 354 0.31 5.09 -15.81
C LYS A 354 -1.01 5.84 -15.78
N LYS A 355 -1.25 6.69 -16.78
CA LYS A 355 -2.55 7.32 -17.06
C LYS A 355 -3.09 6.80 -18.38
N VAL A 356 -4.28 6.23 -18.31
CA VAL A 356 -4.99 5.67 -19.47
C VAL A 356 -6.29 6.44 -19.68
N ILE A 357 -6.63 6.69 -20.94
CA ILE A 357 -7.92 7.27 -21.33
C ILE A 357 -8.69 6.21 -22.12
N PHE A 358 -9.93 5.99 -21.71
CA PHE A 358 -10.90 5.14 -22.41
C PHE A 358 -11.91 6.02 -23.11
N CYS A 359 -12.21 5.71 -24.36
CA CYS A 359 -13.14 6.44 -25.20
C CYS A 359 -14.32 5.53 -25.58
N SER A 360 -15.50 6.14 -25.77
CA SER A 360 -16.65 5.48 -26.36
C SER A 360 -16.35 5.05 -27.81
N ARG A 361 -16.96 3.95 -28.28
CA ARG A 361 -16.91 3.53 -29.69
C ARG A 361 -17.71 4.47 -30.60
N GLU A 362 -18.79 5.05 -30.10
CA GLU A 362 -19.79 5.81 -30.88
C GLU A 362 -19.77 7.32 -30.51
N LYS A 363 -18.58 7.88 -30.29
CA LYS A 363 -18.30 9.25 -29.77
C LYS A 363 -18.80 9.51 -28.34
N MET A 364 -20.04 9.16 -28.02
CA MET A 364 -20.63 9.21 -26.68
C MET A 364 -21.31 7.87 -26.39
N SER A 365 -21.12 7.36 -25.17
CA SER A 365 -21.86 6.19 -24.68
C SER A 365 -22.99 6.66 -23.77
N TYR A 366 -24.22 6.29 -24.07
CA TYR A 366 -25.39 6.64 -23.26
C TYR A 366 -25.57 5.63 -22.12
N LEU A 367 -25.26 6.04 -20.90
CA LEU A 367 -25.38 5.23 -19.68
C LEU A 367 -26.77 5.45 -19.07
N GLN A 368 -27.63 4.42 -19.11
CA GLN A 368 -28.95 4.46 -18.50
C GLN A 368 -29.05 3.61 -17.24
N LYS A 369 -29.80 4.10 -16.25
CA LYS A 369 -30.05 3.40 -15.00
C LYS A 369 -30.82 2.10 -15.22
N GLY A 370 -30.29 0.98 -14.71
CA GLY A 370 -30.92 -0.34 -14.78
C GLY A 370 -30.90 -1.02 -16.16
N LYS A 371 -30.19 -0.43 -17.13
CA LYS A 371 -30.05 -0.97 -18.49
C LYS A 371 -28.67 -1.60 -18.70
N SER A 372 -28.39 -2.01 -19.95
CA SER A 372 -27.14 -2.65 -20.36
C SER A 372 -25.91 -1.79 -20.04
N PRO A 373 -24.76 -2.41 -19.73
CA PRO A 373 -23.51 -1.69 -19.50
C PRO A 373 -23.01 -1.01 -20.77
N VAL A 374 -22.38 0.15 -20.60
CA VAL A 374 -21.67 0.84 -21.68
C VAL A 374 -20.21 0.43 -21.70
N ILE A 375 -19.64 0.35 -22.91
CA ILE A 375 -18.27 -0.15 -23.15
C ILE A 375 -17.38 1.00 -23.60
N PHE A 376 -16.17 1.07 -23.04
CA PHE A 376 -15.11 1.99 -23.41
C PHE A 376 -13.82 1.24 -23.70
N VAL A 377 -13.11 1.65 -24.75
CA VAL A 377 -11.84 1.03 -25.18
C VAL A 377 -10.71 2.02 -25.00
N LYS A 378 -9.51 1.54 -24.66
CA LYS A 378 -8.30 2.35 -24.51
C LYS A 378 -8.02 3.11 -25.81
N CYS A 379 -7.88 4.44 -25.71
CA CYS A 379 -7.61 5.34 -26.84
C CYS A 379 -6.33 6.17 -26.65
N HIS A 380 -5.81 6.32 -25.42
CA HIS A 380 -4.55 7.03 -25.16
C HIS A 380 -3.86 6.51 -23.89
N ASP A 381 -2.52 6.54 -23.87
CA ASP A 381 -1.68 6.16 -22.72
C ASP A 381 -0.53 7.16 -22.52
N LYS A 382 -0.21 7.47 -21.26
CA LYS A 382 0.92 8.33 -20.89
C LYS A 382 1.55 7.87 -19.57
N SER A 383 2.85 7.54 -19.61
CA SER A 383 3.66 7.28 -18.42
C SER A 383 3.97 8.56 -17.63
N LEU A 384 3.89 8.52 -16.29
CA LEU A 384 4.09 9.69 -15.42
C LEU A 384 5.53 9.91 -14.95
N ASN A 385 6.42 8.95 -15.18
CA ASN A 385 7.84 9.04 -14.84
C ASN A 385 8.63 9.61 -16.03
N ARG A 386 8.84 10.93 -16.02
CA ARG A 386 9.77 11.63 -16.91
C ARG A 386 11.19 11.51 -16.34
N LYS A 387 11.78 10.31 -16.35
CA LYS A 387 13.21 10.10 -16.03
C LYS A 387 13.94 9.06 -16.89
N SER A 388 13.30 8.47 -17.91
CA SER A 388 13.95 7.57 -18.87
C SER A 388 13.73 7.99 -20.34
N GLY A 389 13.65 9.30 -20.61
CA GLY A 389 13.44 9.84 -21.96
C GLY A 389 14.59 10.68 -22.51
N TRP A 390 15.74 10.76 -21.81
CA TRP A 390 16.90 11.56 -22.23
C TRP A 390 18.15 10.73 -22.57
N LEU A 391 18.09 9.40 -22.45
CA LEU A 391 19.21 8.52 -22.80
C LEU A 391 18.95 7.65 -24.04
N ILE A 392 17.71 7.57 -24.54
CA ILE A 392 17.38 6.79 -25.75
C ILE A 392 17.22 7.70 -26.99
N SER A 393 17.02 9.01 -26.80
CA SER A 393 16.98 9.96 -27.93
C SER A 393 18.36 10.49 -28.36
N ALA A 394 19.43 10.13 -27.63
CA ALA A 394 20.81 10.56 -27.93
C ALA A 394 21.69 9.43 -28.50
N MET A 395 21.16 8.23 -28.72
CA MET A 395 21.85 7.12 -29.40
C MET A 395 21.22 6.73 -30.75
N LEU A 396 20.28 7.54 -31.25
CA LEU A 396 19.64 7.34 -32.57
C LEU A 396 19.73 8.60 -33.45
N GLN A 397 20.77 9.41 -33.25
CA GLN A 397 21.01 10.62 -34.05
C GLN A 397 22.50 10.89 -34.26
N SER A 398 23.25 9.83 -34.51
CA SER A 398 24.57 9.86 -35.14
C SER A 398 24.72 8.54 -35.89
N ASP A 399 24.21 8.49 -37.11
CA ASP A 399 24.61 7.56 -38.18
C ASP A 399 23.57 7.67 -39.30
N PHE A 400 23.55 8.81 -39.99
CA PHE A 400 22.95 8.92 -41.33
C PHE A 400 23.53 10.15 -42.02
N GLU A 401 24.78 10.06 -42.45
CA GLU A 401 25.29 10.87 -43.55
C GLU A 401 26.15 10.01 -44.49
N HIS A 402 25.78 10.09 -45.77
CA HIS A 402 26.54 9.73 -46.97
C HIS A 402 26.86 8.26 -47.28
N VAL A 403 26.02 7.63 -48.11
CA VAL A 403 26.50 6.80 -49.23
C VAL A 403 25.58 6.97 -50.45
N SER A 404 26.10 7.57 -51.52
CA SER A 404 25.54 7.47 -52.88
C SER A 404 26.60 6.86 -53.82
N PHE A 405 26.15 5.83 -54.51
CA PHE A 405 26.75 4.97 -55.53
C PHE A 405 27.75 5.58 -56.53
N PHE A 406 28.80 4.80 -56.87
CA PHE A 406 29.32 4.53 -58.23
C PHE A 406 30.22 3.25 -58.21
N PRO A 407 30.54 2.60 -59.35
CA PRO A 407 30.49 1.14 -59.49
C PRO A 407 31.86 0.44 -59.61
N ASN A 408 31.79 -0.90 -59.48
CA ASN A 408 32.83 -1.94 -59.67
C ASN A 408 33.97 -1.61 -60.65
N TYR A 409 35.21 -1.88 -60.22
CA TYR A 409 36.24 -2.48 -61.08
C TYR A 409 37.20 -3.39 -60.28
N ASP A 410 37.55 -4.47 -60.96
CA ASP A 410 38.43 -5.60 -60.66
C ASP A 410 39.85 -5.33 -60.09
N LYS A 411 40.36 -6.41 -59.46
CA LYS A 411 41.74 -7.00 -59.54
C LYS A 411 42.71 -6.91 -58.33
N LYS A 412 43.20 -8.13 -58.02
CA LYS A 412 44.54 -8.57 -57.53
C LYS A 412 44.82 -8.37 -56.03
N ILE A 413 44.86 -9.46 -55.26
CA ILE A 413 46.01 -10.37 -55.02
C ILE A 413 47.24 -9.61 -54.50
N CYS A 414 47.56 -9.82 -53.22
CA CYS A 414 48.90 -10.23 -52.79
C CYS A 414 48.84 -10.92 -51.42
N VAL A 415 49.50 -12.08 -51.37
CA VAL A 415 49.75 -12.98 -50.25
C VAL A 415 51.12 -12.62 -49.65
N GLN A 416 51.26 -12.76 -48.33
CA GLN A 416 52.48 -13.11 -47.56
C GLN A 416 52.08 -12.95 -46.09
N ASP A 417 51.72 -13.97 -45.33
CA ASP A 417 52.41 -15.20 -44.96
C ASP A 417 53.64 -14.99 -44.06
N GLU A 418 53.72 -15.92 -43.10
CA GLU A 418 54.85 -16.31 -42.25
C GLU A 418 55.05 -15.69 -40.85
N THR A 419 54.66 -16.53 -39.87
CA THR A 419 55.53 -17.06 -38.77
C THR A 419 55.97 -16.09 -37.65
N LEU A 420 56.26 -16.49 -36.40
CA LEU A 420 56.39 -17.77 -35.69
C LEU A 420 56.42 -17.41 -34.18
N HIS A 421 55.93 -18.32 -33.31
CA HIS A 421 56.42 -18.61 -31.94
C HIS A 421 56.44 -17.49 -30.86
N HIS A 422 56.27 -17.72 -29.56
CA HIS A 422 56.27 -18.93 -28.76
C HIS A 422 55.51 -18.64 -27.45
N ALA A 423 54.80 -19.65 -26.95
CA ALA A 423 54.16 -19.68 -25.65
C ALA A 423 55.15 -19.80 -24.48
N LYS A 424 54.66 -19.40 -23.28
CA LYS A 424 54.93 -19.87 -21.89
C LYS A 424 55.11 -18.67 -20.96
N SER A 425 54.71 -18.64 -19.70
CA SER A 425 54.01 -19.56 -18.80
C SER A 425 54.04 -18.88 -17.41
N TYR A 426 52.88 -18.72 -16.79
CA TYR A 426 52.57 -18.88 -15.35
C TYR A 426 53.43 -18.30 -14.19
N ARG A 427 52.64 -17.91 -13.16
CA ARG A 427 52.91 -17.81 -11.69
C ARG A 427 53.57 -16.49 -11.26
N PHE A 428 53.12 -15.77 -10.22
CA PHE A 428 52.17 -16.01 -9.12
C PHE A 428 51.30 -14.76 -8.89
#